data_AF-A0A370TSY0-F1
#
_entry.id   AF-A0A370TSY0-F1
#
_cell.length_a   1.000
_cell.length_b   1.000
_cell.length_c   1.000
_cell.angle_alpha   90.00
_cell.angle_beta   90.00
_cell.angle_gamma   90.00
#
_symmetry.space_group_name_H-M   'P 1'
#
loop_
_entity.id
_entity.type
_entity.pdbx_description
1 polymer ?
#
loop_
_entity_poly.entity_id
_entity_poly.type
_entity_poly.pdbx_seq_one_letter_code
_entity_poly.pdbx_strand_id
1 'polypeptide(L)'
;MSTPQALHHSLLRPCILHILRAAGFHSTRPSVLDAFTDIAARYMVMLTQSAVAHAAVNHSEPELALEISLQDIRMAMEDCGVLYPEKVLEDQIYEGEEDTRGVDNFLEWAMGHGNREIQRIALEGGDGAKDDYLTVLKKKHTMADEDSRYNGTILGKPAEPRTVKVEGGDITSLSEWAEKRKTSWNAASNMSSRRQSSALSSLGDEVLDEMEF
;
A
#
# COMPACT_ATOMS: atom_id res chain seq x y z
N MET A 1 -15.62 -7.15 -24.42
CA MET A 1 -14.43 -7.30 -23.55
C MET A 1 -14.45 -6.15 -22.55
N SER A 2 -14.69 -6.41 -21.26
CA SER A 2 -14.57 -5.38 -20.22
C SER A 2 -13.11 -4.97 -20.11
N THR A 3 -12.80 -3.67 -20.21
CA THR A 3 -11.46 -3.18 -19.93
C THR A 3 -11.12 -3.44 -18.45
N PRO A 4 -9.84 -3.66 -18.07
CA PRO A 4 -9.46 -3.88 -16.68
C PRO A 4 -9.97 -2.76 -15.74
N GLN A 5 -9.95 -1.52 -16.22
CA GLN A 5 -10.49 -0.36 -15.51
C GLN A 5 -11.99 -0.49 -15.19
N ALA A 6 -12.80 -0.95 -16.15
CA ALA A 6 -14.23 -1.16 -15.93
C ALA A 6 -14.50 -2.27 -14.90
N LEU A 7 -13.64 -3.29 -14.84
CA LEU A 7 -13.72 -4.34 -13.84
C LEU A 7 -13.39 -3.81 -12.43
N HIS A 8 -12.28 -3.10 -12.26
CA HIS A 8 -11.87 -2.54 -10.97
C HIS A 8 -12.90 -1.53 -10.43
N HIS A 9 -13.42 -0.67 -11.31
CA HIS A 9 -14.50 0.25 -10.96
C HIS A 9 -15.76 -0.51 -10.51
N SER A 10 -16.13 -1.58 -11.22
CA SER A 10 -17.28 -2.41 -10.85
C SER A 10 -17.11 -3.14 -9.52
N LEU A 11 -15.88 -3.47 -9.12
CA LEU A 11 -15.57 -4.07 -7.82
C LEU A 11 -15.56 -3.06 -6.67
N LEU A 12 -15.13 -1.83 -6.94
CA LEU A 12 -15.11 -0.75 -5.94
C LEU A 12 -16.53 -0.21 -5.65
N ARG A 13 -17.40 -0.19 -6.66
CA ARG A 13 -18.77 0.33 -6.57
C ARG A 13 -19.59 -0.29 -5.41
N PRO A 14 -19.62 -1.63 -5.22
CA PRO A 14 -20.24 -2.25 -4.04
C PRO A 14 -19.65 -1.80 -2.71
N CYS A 15 -18.32 -1.61 -2.61
CA CYS A 15 -17.67 -1.16 -1.38
C CYS A 15 -18.15 0.24 -0.99
N ILE A 16 -18.21 1.17 -1.95
CA ILE A 16 -18.72 2.53 -1.73
C ILE A 16 -20.21 2.48 -1.33
N LEU A 17 -21.00 1.62 -1.96
CA LEU A 17 -22.41 1.44 -1.61
C LEU A 17 -22.58 0.94 -0.16
N HIS A 18 -21.76 0.01 0.30
CA HIS A 18 -21.80 -0.48 1.69
C HIS A 18 -21.40 0.61 2.69
N ILE A 19 -20.38 1.41 2.39
CA ILE A 19 -19.96 2.56 3.21
C ILE A 19 -21.11 3.57 3.32
N LEU A 20 -21.74 3.93 2.20
CA LEU A 20 -22.87 4.87 2.19
C LEU A 20 -24.07 4.33 2.96
N ARG A 21 -24.37 3.02 2.86
CA ARG A 21 -25.47 2.42 3.62
C ARG A 21 -25.18 2.40 5.12
N ALA A 22 -23.94 2.14 5.54
CA ALA A 22 -23.52 2.23 6.94
C ALA A 22 -23.62 3.64 7.49
N ALA A 23 -23.39 4.66 6.65
CA ALA A 23 -23.60 6.06 6.99
C ALA A 23 -25.10 6.46 7.04
N GLY A 24 -26.03 5.54 6.77
CA GLY A 24 -27.47 5.78 6.82
C GLY A 24 -28.11 6.21 5.50
N PHE A 25 -27.40 6.14 4.37
CA PHE A 25 -28.00 6.39 3.05
C PHE A 25 -28.70 5.13 2.51
N HIS A 26 -30.02 5.22 2.35
CA HIS A 26 -30.85 4.08 1.94
C HIS A 26 -31.10 4.02 0.42
N SER A 27 -30.93 5.13 -0.29
CA SER A 27 -31.11 5.21 -1.74
C SER A 27 -30.26 6.32 -2.34
N THR A 28 -29.78 6.13 -3.56
CA THR A 28 -29.01 7.12 -4.32
C THR A 28 -29.18 6.89 -5.82
N ARG A 29 -28.98 7.94 -6.62
CA ARG A 29 -29.00 7.82 -8.08
C ARG A 29 -27.73 7.07 -8.53
N PRO A 30 -27.82 6.17 -9.55
CA PRO A 30 -26.65 5.45 -10.05
C PRO A 30 -25.47 6.36 -10.41
N SER A 31 -25.74 7.53 -11.00
CA SER A 31 -24.73 8.52 -11.38
C SER A 31 -23.95 9.10 -10.19
N VAL A 32 -24.59 9.25 -9.03
CA VAL A 32 -23.94 9.75 -7.81
C VAL A 32 -23.01 8.68 -7.26
N LEU A 33 -23.47 7.43 -7.20
CA LEU A 33 -22.63 6.32 -6.76
C LEU A 33 -21.41 6.14 -7.66
N ASP A 34 -21.58 6.27 -8.98
CA ASP A 34 -20.49 6.21 -9.93
C ASP A 34 -19.50 7.37 -9.75
N ALA A 35 -19.98 8.59 -9.49
CA ALA A 35 -19.12 9.73 -9.18
C ALA A 35 -18.29 9.51 -7.90
N PHE A 36 -18.91 9.03 -6.81
CA PHE A 36 -18.16 8.70 -5.59
C PHE A 36 -17.16 7.56 -5.80
N THR A 37 -17.50 6.57 -6.63
CA THR A 37 -16.59 5.47 -6.98
C THR A 37 -15.37 5.98 -7.75
N ASP A 38 -15.57 6.89 -8.70
CA ASP A 38 -14.47 7.52 -9.46
C ASP A 38 -13.59 8.39 -8.55
N ILE A 39 -14.20 9.19 -7.66
CA ILE A 39 -13.46 10.02 -6.69
C ILE A 39 -12.63 9.13 -5.76
N ALA A 40 -13.20 8.06 -5.21
CA ALA A 40 -12.49 7.13 -4.34
C ALA A 40 -11.32 6.45 -5.07
N ALA A 41 -11.50 6.05 -6.33
CA ALA A 41 -10.43 5.47 -7.13
C ALA A 41 -9.28 6.46 -7.35
N ARG A 42 -9.58 7.71 -7.72
CA ARG A 42 -8.58 8.77 -7.90
C ARG A 42 -7.87 9.11 -6.59
N TYR A 43 -8.60 9.11 -5.48
CA TYR A 43 -8.05 9.37 -4.16
C TYR A 43 -7.04 8.29 -3.74
N MET A 44 -7.36 7.01 -3.95
CA MET A 44 -6.42 5.91 -3.67
C MET A 44 -5.15 6.01 -4.53
N VAL A 45 -5.27 6.42 -5.78
CA VAL A 45 -4.10 6.67 -6.66
C VAL A 45 -3.26 7.83 -6.11
N MET A 46 -3.90 8.94 -5.73
CA MET A 46 -3.21 10.11 -5.16
C MET A 46 -2.45 9.74 -3.88
N LEU A 47 -3.08 9.00 -2.96
CA LEU A 47 -2.47 8.53 -1.72
C LEU A 47 -1.26 7.62 -1.99
N THR A 48 -1.40 6.70 -2.95
CA THR A 48 -0.29 5.81 -3.33
C THR A 48 0.87 6.58 -3.96
N GLN A 49 0.58 7.57 -4.82
CA GLN A 49 1.60 8.42 -5.42
C GLN A 49 2.34 9.26 -4.38
N SER A 50 1.61 9.81 -3.41
CA SER A 50 2.21 10.54 -2.29
C SER A 50 3.09 9.62 -1.43
N ALA A 51 2.62 8.41 -1.11
CA ALA A 51 3.42 7.43 -0.36
C ALA A 51 4.72 7.04 -1.09
N VAL A 52 4.65 6.85 -2.42
CA VAL A 52 5.85 6.57 -3.24
C VAL A 52 6.81 7.77 -3.26
N ALA A 53 6.28 9.00 -3.32
CA ALA A 53 7.11 10.21 -3.29
C ALA A 53 7.84 10.33 -1.94
N HIS A 54 7.16 10.05 -0.84
CA HIS A 54 7.73 10.02 0.50
C HIS A 54 8.80 8.94 0.65
N ALA A 55 8.52 7.71 0.23
CA ALA A 55 9.50 6.61 0.25
C ALA A 55 10.78 6.97 -0.54
N ALA A 56 10.63 7.61 -1.71
CA ALA A 56 11.77 8.04 -2.53
C ALA A 56 12.67 9.09 -1.86
N VAL A 57 12.14 9.86 -0.89
CA VAL A 57 12.90 10.86 -0.13
C VAL A 57 13.49 10.25 1.13
N ASN A 58 12.75 9.39 1.83
CA ASN A 58 13.17 8.84 3.13
C ASN A 58 14.15 7.67 2.99
N HIS A 59 14.05 6.88 1.93
CA HIS A 59 14.88 5.69 1.73
C HIS A 59 16.01 6.01 0.77
N SER A 60 17.11 6.52 1.33
CA SER A 60 18.34 6.84 0.59
C SER A 60 19.26 5.63 0.39
N GLU A 61 18.99 4.50 1.06
CA GLU A 61 19.78 3.28 0.95
C GLU A 61 19.37 2.45 -0.28
N PRO A 62 20.34 1.96 -1.11
CA PRO A 62 20.04 1.23 -2.35
C PRO A 62 19.25 -0.05 -2.17
N GLU A 63 19.33 -0.68 -0.98
CA GLU A 63 18.63 -1.93 -0.67
C GLU A 63 17.15 -1.72 -0.32
N LEU A 64 16.80 -0.52 0.17
CA LEU A 64 15.46 -0.15 0.68
C LEU A 64 14.73 0.84 -0.24
N ALA A 65 15.37 1.37 -1.29
CA ALA A 65 14.82 2.39 -2.19
C ALA A 65 13.52 2.01 -2.95
N LEU A 66 13.03 0.77 -2.80
CA LEU A 66 11.76 0.28 -3.36
C LEU A 66 10.77 -0.19 -2.29
N GLU A 67 11.15 -0.14 -1.01
CA GLU A 67 10.28 -0.52 0.08
C GLU A 67 9.40 0.66 0.47
N ILE A 68 8.14 0.41 0.78
CA ILE A 68 7.24 1.45 1.30
C ILE A 68 7.02 1.11 2.76
N SER A 69 7.40 2.03 3.64
CA SER A 69 7.26 1.85 5.08
C SER A 69 5.93 2.42 5.59
N LEU A 70 5.55 2.05 6.82
CA LEU A 70 4.39 2.63 7.49
C LEU A 70 4.53 4.15 7.66
N GLN A 71 5.75 4.66 7.82
CA GLN A 71 6.02 6.08 7.94
C GLN A 71 5.65 6.83 6.65
N ASP A 72 6.00 6.29 5.48
CA ASP A 72 5.69 6.90 4.18
C ASP A 72 4.17 6.97 3.94
N ILE A 73 3.45 5.93 4.36
CA ILE A 73 1.98 5.91 4.32
C ILE A 73 1.40 6.95 5.27
N ARG A 74 1.95 7.10 6.48
CA ARG A 74 1.48 8.10 7.45
C ARG A 74 1.62 9.53 6.91
N MET A 75 2.79 9.90 6.41
CA MET A 75 3.01 11.24 5.83
C MET A 75 2.15 11.46 4.59
N ALA A 76 1.95 10.43 3.76
CA ALA A 76 1.02 10.53 2.65
C ALA A 76 -0.44 10.75 3.09
N MET A 77 -0.85 10.11 4.18
CA MET A 77 -2.17 10.29 4.77
C MET A 77 -2.35 11.68 5.39
N GLU A 78 -1.30 12.27 5.96
CA GLU A 78 -1.29 13.67 6.42
C GLU A 78 -1.42 14.64 5.23
N ASP A 79 -0.57 14.49 4.21
CA ASP A 79 -0.60 15.33 2.99
C ASP A 79 -1.93 15.23 2.24
N CYS A 80 -2.53 14.04 2.21
CA CYS A 80 -3.82 13.79 1.56
C CYS A 80 -5.02 14.15 2.44
N GLY A 81 -4.79 14.72 3.64
CA GLY A 81 -5.83 15.20 4.54
C GLY A 81 -6.65 14.12 5.25
N VAL A 82 -6.16 12.88 5.34
CA VAL A 82 -6.77 11.82 6.17
C VAL A 82 -6.46 12.07 7.63
N LEU A 83 -5.20 12.38 7.93
CA LEU A 83 -4.71 12.64 9.28
C LEU A 83 -4.54 14.15 9.43
N TYR A 84 -5.25 14.74 10.37
CA TYR A 84 -5.13 16.17 10.65
C TYR A 84 -4.44 16.36 12.00
N PRO A 85 -3.23 16.95 12.04
CA PRO A 85 -2.63 17.36 13.31
C PRO A 85 -3.44 18.53 13.88
N GLU A 86 -3.77 18.46 15.17
CA GLU A 86 -4.45 19.54 15.88
C GLU A 86 -3.45 20.61 16.37
N LYS A 87 -2.20 20.22 16.62
CA LYS A 87 -1.09 21.12 16.97
C LYS A 87 -0.29 21.55 15.74
N VAL A 88 0.11 22.81 15.73
CA VAL A 88 1.03 23.32 14.70
C VAL A 88 2.42 22.74 14.92
N LEU A 89 3.21 22.63 13.85
CA LEU A 89 4.54 22.02 13.87
C LEU A 89 5.48 22.69 14.90
N GLU A 90 5.40 24.02 15.04
CA GLU A 90 6.24 24.77 15.99
C GLU A 90 5.98 24.38 17.44
N ASP A 91 4.72 24.15 17.81
CA ASP A 91 4.34 23.72 19.16
C ASP A 91 4.84 22.30 19.45
N GLN A 92 4.73 21.40 18.46
CA GLN A 92 5.25 20.04 18.56
C GLN A 92 6.78 20.01 18.75
N ILE A 93 7.51 20.89 18.05
CA ILE A 93 8.97 21.03 18.20
C ILE A 93 9.32 21.61 19.58
N TYR A 94 8.56 22.60 20.06
CA TYR A 94 8.81 23.25 21.34
C TYR A 94 8.57 22.31 22.52
N GLU A 95 7.47 21.54 22.47
CA GLU A 95 7.11 20.58 23.52
C GLU A 95 7.90 19.26 23.39
N GLY A 96 8.47 18.97 22.22
CA GLY A 96 9.18 17.73 21.93
C GLY A 96 8.27 16.51 21.82
N GLU A 97 6.96 16.72 21.63
CA GLU A 97 5.94 15.68 21.54
C GLU A 97 5.24 15.73 20.17
N GLU A 98 5.24 14.61 19.44
CA GLU A 98 4.52 14.46 18.17
C GLU A 98 3.00 14.42 18.43
N ASP A 99 2.24 15.18 17.64
CA ASP A 99 0.78 15.14 17.71
C ASP A 99 0.22 13.91 17.00
N THR A 100 -0.21 12.94 17.81
CA THR A 100 -0.72 11.65 17.35
C THR A 100 -2.26 11.60 17.29
N ARG A 101 -2.98 12.67 17.65
CA ARG A 101 -4.44 12.66 17.74
C ARG A 101 -5.13 12.33 16.42
N GLY A 102 -4.57 12.79 15.30
CA GLY A 102 -5.07 12.43 13.97
C GLY A 102 -5.01 10.92 13.72
N VAL A 103 -3.92 10.29 14.15
CA VAL A 103 -3.72 8.83 14.08
C VAL A 103 -4.66 8.11 15.03
N ASP A 104 -4.79 8.60 16.27
CA ASP A 104 -5.69 8.02 17.27
C ASP A 104 -7.15 8.05 16.79
N ASN A 105 -7.61 9.18 16.28
CA ASN A 105 -8.94 9.33 15.70
C ASN A 105 -9.17 8.36 14.53
N PHE A 106 -8.16 8.20 13.66
CA PHE A 106 -8.23 7.24 12.56
C PHE A 106 -8.33 5.80 13.07
N LEU A 107 -7.53 5.43 14.09
CA LEU A 107 -7.56 4.12 14.73
C LEU A 107 -8.90 3.85 15.43
N GLU A 108 -9.43 4.84 16.14
CA GLU A 108 -10.75 4.77 16.76
C GLU A 108 -11.85 4.56 15.73
N TRP A 109 -11.79 5.26 14.59
CA TRP A 109 -12.74 5.02 13.50
C TRP A 109 -12.59 3.61 12.90
N ALA A 110 -11.35 3.21 12.60
CA ALA A 110 -11.04 1.94 11.95
C ALA A 110 -11.39 0.72 12.82
N MET A 111 -11.21 0.81 14.13
CA MET A 111 -11.58 -0.25 15.10
C MET A 111 -12.97 -0.04 15.71
N GLY A 112 -13.58 1.10 15.44
CA GLY A 112 -14.78 1.58 16.11
C GLY A 112 -16.07 0.93 15.65
N HIS A 113 -17.17 1.53 16.10
CA HIS A 113 -18.51 1.09 15.70
C HIS A 113 -18.79 1.34 14.21
N GLY A 114 -18.29 2.46 13.66
CA GLY A 114 -18.51 2.83 12.26
C GLY A 114 -17.98 1.77 11.27
N ASN A 115 -16.72 1.36 11.42
CA ASN A 115 -16.17 0.31 10.54
C ASN A 115 -16.84 -1.06 10.76
N ARG A 116 -17.20 -1.41 11.99
CA ARG A 116 -17.95 -2.64 12.28
C ARG A 116 -19.31 -2.66 11.59
N GLU A 117 -19.98 -1.52 11.52
CA GLU A 117 -21.25 -1.39 10.80
C GLU A 117 -21.08 -1.54 9.28
N ILE A 118 -20.02 -0.96 8.71
CA ILE A 118 -19.65 -1.15 7.30
C ILE A 118 -19.43 -2.65 7.01
N GLN A 119 -18.68 -3.34 7.88
CA GLN A 119 -18.43 -4.78 7.76
C GLN A 119 -19.73 -5.60 7.88
N ARG A 120 -20.59 -5.27 8.86
CA ARG A 120 -21.89 -5.93 9.04
C ARG A 120 -22.71 -5.85 7.76
N ILE A 121 -22.85 -4.66 7.18
CA ILE A 121 -23.63 -4.45 5.96
C ILE A 121 -23.00 -5.15 4.75
N ALA A 122 -21.68 -5.13 4.63
CA ALA A 122 -20.97 -5.79 3.54
C ALA A 122 -21.15 -7.32 3.57
N LEU A 123 -21.22 -7.91 4.77
CA LEU A 123 -21.31 -9.36 4.98
C LEU A 123 -22.75 -9.87 5.08
N GLU A 124 -23.72 -9.08 5.56
CA GLU A 124 -25.15 -9.46 5.63
C GLU A 124 -25.80 -9.70 4.26
N GLY A 125 -25.16 -9.26 3.18
CA GLY A 125 -25.62 -9.54 1.81
C GLY A 125 -25.34 -10.96 1.30
N GLY A 126 -24.62 -11.79 2.05
CA GLY A 126 -24.33 -13.20 1.76
C GLY A 126 -24.67 -14.06 2.98
N ASP A 127 -25.10 -15.30 2.77
CA ASP A 127 -25.44 -16.24 3.84
C ASP A 127 -24.31 -16.27 4.88
N GLY A 128 -24.62 -15.79 6.10
CA GLY A 128 -23.70 -15.02 6.93
C GLY A 128 -22.39 -15.70 7.35
N ALA A 129 -21.38 -14.86 7.64
CA ALA A 129 -20.16 -15.09 8.41
C ALA A 129 -19.24 -16.28 8.04
N LYS A 130 -19.65 -17.19 7.14
CA LYS A 130 -18.89 -18.38 6.76
C LYS A 130 -18.02 -18.18 5.52
N ASP A 131 -18.41 -17.26 4.64
CA ASP A 131 -17.70 -16.99 3.39
C ASP A 131 -17.07 -15.59 3.39
N ASP A 132 -15.81 -15.50 2.94
CA ASP A 132 -15.11 -14.22 2.74
C ASP A 132 -15.85 -13.31 1.74
N TYR A 133 -15.76 -11.99 1.91
CA TYR A 133 -16.42 -10.97 1.08
C TYR A 133 -16.14 -11.18 -0.42
N LEU A 134 -14.89 -11.49 -0.77
CA LEU A 134 -14.50 -11.79 -2.13
C LEU A 134 -15.20 -13.05 -2.67
N THR A 135 -15.35 -14.07 -1.82
CA THR A 135 -16.04 -15.32 -2.15
C THR A 135 -17.52 -15.08 -2.40
N VAL A 136 -18.16 -14.24 -1.58
CA VAL A 136 -19.55 -13.83 -1.77
C VAL A 136 -19.72 -13.04 -3.07
N LEU A 137 -18.82 -12.10 -3.36
CA LEU A 137 -18.80 -11.36 -4.63
C LEU A 137 -18.63 -12.27 -5.84
N LYS A 138 -17.66 -13.19 -5.79
CA LYS A 138 -17.45 -14.18 -6.85
C LYS A 138 -18.70 -15.01 -7.06
N LYS A 139 -19.27 -15.62 -6.00
CA LYS A 139 -20.50 -16.44 -6.05
C LYS A 139 -21.67 -15.69 -6.68
N LYS A 140 -21.92 -14.43 -6.31
CA LYS A 140 -22.99 -13.61 -6.91
C LYS A 140 -22.81 -13.35 -8.40
N HIS A 141 -21.56 -13.33 -8.88
CA HIS A 141 -21.23 -13.17 -10.30
C HIS A 141 -20.99 -14.50 -11.05
N THR A 142 -21.05 -15.67 -10.39
CA THR A 142 -20.72 -17.00 -11.00
C THR A 142 -21.86 -17.61 -11.84
N MET A 143 -22.99 -16.92 -12.04
CA MET A 143 -24.09 -17.46 -12.86
C MET A 143 -23.76 -17.55 -14.37
N ALA A 144 -22.60 -17.03 -14.79
CA ALA A 144 -22.06 -17.22 -16.13
C ALA A 144 -20.58 -17.62 -16.03
N ASP A 145 -20.14 -18.47 -16.97
CA ASP A 145 -18.79 -18.99 -17.19
C ASP A 145 -17.77 -17.85 -17.43
N GLU A 146 -17.49 -17.06 -16.39
CA GLU A 146 -16.75 -15.80 -16.44
C GLU A 146 -15.41 -15.84 -15.68
N ASP A 147 -14.86 -17.01 -15.32
CA ASP A 147 -13.51 -17.06 -14.72
C ASP A 147 -12.45 -16.40 -15.62
N SER A 148 -12.69 -16.42 -16.94
CA SER A 148 -11.88 -15.72 -17.96
C SER A 148 -11.81 -14.20 -17.76
N ARG A 149 -12.76 -13.56 -17.08
CA ARG A 149 -12.76 -12.10 -16.84
C ARG A 149 -11.71 -11.66 -15.81
N TYR A 150 -11.34 -12.59 -14.93
CA TYR A 150 -10.35 -12.33 -13.89
C TYR A 150 -8.93 -12.68 -14.35
N ASN A 151 -8.75 -13.26 -15.54
CA ASN A 151 -7.43 -13.51 -16.12
C ASN A 151 -6.64 -12.20 -16.26
N GLY A 152 -5.37 -12.23 -15.84
CA GLY A 152 -4.51 -11.05 -15.82
C GLY A 152 -4.72 -10.10 -14.65
N THR A 153 -5.61 -10.45 -13.72
CA THR A 153 -5.78 -9.72 -12.45
C THR A 153 -5.25 -10.54 -11.29
N ILE A 154 -4.97 -9.88 -10.15
CA ILE A 154 -4.61 -10.54 -8.88
C ILE A 154 -5.67 -11.57 -8.42
N LEU A 155 -6.92 -11.46 -8.88
CA LEU A 155 -8.03 -12.29 -8.44
C LEU A 155 -8.25 -13.57 -9.26
N GLY A 156 -7.63 -13.67 -10.43
CA GLY A 156 -7.74 -14.80 -11.36
C GLY A 156 -6.38 -15.38 -11.70
N LYS A 157 -6.27 -16.06 -12.84
CA LYS A 157 -4.97 -16.59 -13.29
C LYS A 157 -4.06 -15.41 -13.66
N PRO A 158 -2.80 -15.39 -13.21
CA PRO A 158 -1.85 -14.37 -13.65
C PRO A 158 -1.79 -14.38 -15.17
N ALA A 159 -1.73 -13.19 -15.78
CA ALA A 159 -1.54 -13.11 -17.22
C ALA A 159 -0.24 -13.82 -17.56
N GLU A 160 -0.24 -14.63 -18.62
CA GLU A 160 1.01 -15.16 -19.15
C GLU A 160 1.94 -13.98 -19.42
N PRO A 161 3.16 -13.98 -18.85
CA PRO A 161 4.07 -12.86 -18.99
C PRO A 161 4.36 -12.67 -20.47
N ARG A 162 3.88 -11.56 -21.04
CA ARG A 162 4.18 -11.19 -22.42
C ARG A 162 5.69 -11.05 -22.51
N THR A 163 6.34 -11.91 -23.28
CA THR A 163 7.79 -11.90 -23.46
C THR A 163 8.19 -10.64 -24.23
N VAL A 164 8.47 -9.56 -23.49
CA VAL A 164 9.06 -8.36 -24.06
C VAL A 164 10.51 -8.70 -24.39
N LYS A 165 10.79 -8.96 -25.67
CA LYS A 165 12.15 -9.08 -26.18
C LYS A 165 12.79 -7.71 -26.15
N VAL A 166 13.91 -7.60 -25.44
CA VAL A 166 14.73 -6.39 -25.42
C VAL A 166 15.74 -6.56 -26.57
N GLU A 167 15.58 -5.80 -27.66
CA GLU A 167 16.56 -5.84 -28.75
C GLU A 167 17.72 -4.87 -28.43
N GLY A 168 18.96 -5.37 -28.47
CA GLY A 168 20.17 -4.55 -28.38
C GLY A 168 21.08 -4.75 -27.14
N GLY A 169 20.94 -5.82 -26.35
CA GLY A 169 21.84 -6.12 -25.23
C GLY A 169 21.95 -7.60 -24.86
N ASP A 170 22.85 -7.94 -23.92
CA ASP A 170 23.11 -9.33 -23.48
C ASP A 170 21.92 -10.00 -22.79
N ILE A 171 20.92 -9.21 -22.35
CA ILE A 171 19.73 -9.71 -21.68
C ILE A 171 18.58 -9.71 -22.70
N THR A 172 18.06 -10.89 -22.99
CA THR A 172 17.15 -11.11 -24.13
C THR A 172 15.67 -11.00 -23.76
N SER A 173 15.36 -10.97 -22.46
CA SER A 173 14.00 -10.84 -21.95
C SER A 173 13.91 -10.03 -20.65
N LEU A 174 12.77 -9.37 -20.46
CA LEU A 174 12.48 -8.61 -19.24
C LEU A 174 12.42 -9.50 -17.98
N SER A 175 12.06 -10.78 -18.14
CA SER A 175 12.06 -11.78 -17.06
C SER A 175 13.47 -12.11 -16.59
N GLU A 176 14.39 -12.33 -17.53
CA GLU A 176 15.81 -12.60 -17.25
C GLU A 176 16.47 -11.39 -16.55
N TRP A 177 16.11 -10.17 -16.96
CA TRP A 177 16.54 -8.95 -16.28
C TRP A 177 16.03 -8.88 -14.83
N ALA A 178 14.74 -9.17 -14.62
CA ALA A 178 14.13 -9.14 -13.29
C ALA A 178 14.72 -10.21 -12.36
N GLU A 179 15.01 -11.41 -12.86
CA GLU A 179 15.67 -12.48 -12.10
C GLU A 179 17.11 -12.15 -11.74
N LYS A 180 17.87 -11.53 -12.66
CA LYS A 180 19.23 -11.06 -12.39
C LYS A 180 19.25 -10.00 -11.29
N ARG A 181 18.26 -9.11 -11.27
CA ARG A 181 18.06 -8.10 -10.20
C ARG A 181 17.67 -8.71 -8.86
N LYS A 182 16.78 -9.71 -8.84
CA LYS A 182 16.39 -10.42 -7.60
C LYS A 182 17.57 -11.23 -7.03
N THR A 183 18.36 -11.85 -7.90
CA THR A 183 19.55 -12.62 -7.51
C THR A 183 20.63 -11.70 -6.91
N SER A 184 20.85 -10.50 -7.47
CA SER A 184 21.77 -9.54 -6.87
C SER A 184 21.31 -9.05 -5.49
N TRP A 185 20.00 -8.93 -5.27
CA TRP A 185 19.43 -8.53 -3.97
C TRP A 185 19.56 -9.62 -2.90
N ASN A 186 19.30 -10.88 -3.27
CA ASN A 186 19.53 -12.04 -2.37
C ASN A 186 21.02 -12.26 -2.04
N ALA A 187 21.92 -11.86 -2.94
CA ALA A 187 23.36 -11.91 -2.69
C ALA A 187 23.82 -10.80 -1.74
N ALA A 188 23.28 -9.59 -1.88
CA ALA A 188 23.58 -8.45 -1.00
C ALA A 188 23.08 -8.66 0.44
N SER A 189 21.84 -9.12 0.62
CA SER A 189 21.26 -9.44 1.94
C SER A 189 22.02 -10.55 2.67
N ASN A 190 22.44 -11.60 1.96
CA ASN A 190 23.30 -12.65 2.52
C ASN A 190 24.71 -12.15 2.89
N MET A 191 25.27 -11.16 2.18
CA MET A 191 26.54 -10.55 2.56
C MET A 191 26.42 -9.61 3.77
N SER A 192 25.29 -8.91 3.93
CA SER A 192 25.02 -8.03 5.07
C SER A 192 24.95 -8.83 6.38
N SER A 193 24.29 -10.00 6.38
CA SER A 193 24.23 -10.91 7.54
C SER A 193 25.57 -11.54 7.96
N ARG A 194 26.60 -11.51 7.10
CA ARG A 194 27.93 -12.10 7.36
C ARG A 194 29.01 -11.09 7.73
N ARG A 195 28.76 -9.78 7.65
CA ARG A 195 29.72 -8.79 8.18
C ARG A 195 29.59 -8.72 9.69
N GLN A 196 30.34 -9.61 10.35
CA GLN A 196 30.68 -9.46 11.77
C GLN A 196 31.23 -8.06 12.01
N SER A 197 30.60 -7.37 12.95
CA SER A 197 30.93 -6.07 13.51
C SER A 197 32.26 -6.09 14.28
N SER A 198 33.38 -6.35 13.59
CA SER A 198 34.72 -6.45 14.19
C SER A 198 35.77 -5.53 13.58
N ALA A 199 35.46 -4.80 12.50
CA ALA A 199 36.43 -3.92 11.81
C ALA A 199 36.48 -2.47 12.33
N LEU A 200 35.59 -2.06 13.23
CA LEU A 200 35.52 -0.67 13.72
C LEU A 200 36.06 -0.46 15.16
N SER A 201 36.50 -1.51 15.86
CA SER A 201 37.11 -1.39 17.20
C SER A 201 38.65 -1.33 17.21
N SER A 202 39.33 -1.16 16.07
CA SER A 202 40.81 -1.20 16.00
C SER A 202 41.49 0.14 15.71
N LEU A 203 40.77 1.26 15.74
CA LEU A 203 41.32 2.60 15.40
C LEU A 203 41.28 3.58 16.59
N GLY A 204 41.33 3.08 17.82
CA GLY A 204 41.17 3.89 19.04
C GLY A 204 42.30 3.80 20.07
N ASP A 205 43.49 3.31 19.71
CA ASP A 205 44.58 3.13 20.68
C ASP A 205 45.95 3.51 20.09
N GLU A 206 46.06 4.72 19.51
CA GLU A 206 47.35 5.40 19.40
C GLU A 206 47.44 6.44 20.52
N VAL A 207 48.22 6.03 21.52
CA VAL A 207 48.59 6.73 22.75
C VAL A 207 49.18 8.12 22.44
N LEU A 208 48.51 9.16 22.94
CA LEU A 208 49.10 10.48 23.18
C LEU A 208 49.91 10.39 24.48
N ASP A 209 51.20 10.10 24.38
CA ASP A 209 52.17 10.40 25.44
C ASP A 209 53.45 10.97 24.82
N GLU A 210 54.06 11.89 25.58
CA GLU A 210 55.30 12.65 25.32
C GLU A 210 55.19 13.95 24.51
N MET A 211 54.70 15.00 25.17
CA MET A 211 55.36 16.31 25.11
C MET A 211 55.66 16.76 26.55
N GLU A 212 56.86 16.43 27.03
CA GLU A 212 57.48 17.07 28.20
C GLU A 212 58.17 18.37 27.76
N PHE A 213 58.21 19.34 28.68
CA PHE A 213 58.59 20.75 28.52
C PHE A 213 59.96 21.03 27.89
#